data_AF-E3RSY9-F1
#
_entry.id   AF-E3RSY9-F1
#
_cell.length_a   1.000
_cell.length_b   1.000
_cell.length_c   1.000
_cell.angle_alpha   90.00
_cell.angle_beta   90.00
_cell.angle_gamma   90.00
#
_symmetry.space_group_name_H-M   'P 1'
#
loop_
_entity.id
_entity.type
_entity.pdbx_description
1 polymer ?
#
loop_
_entity_poly.entity_id
_entity_poly.type
_entity_poly.pdbx_seq_one_letter_code
_entity_poly.pdbx_strand_id
1 'polypeptide(L)'
;MALGPSENHPKTKTTYVHAPATDNGSHLPRKQARFEWRHAQHPDTQMEWHIGSWGNPYEGGGRPGKGVVTYALSPNRQRPMATFIAKGFWNVVRRSRNQVLYFIPPLVIAYGTMQWAIERNEFLNSKTGRALYSDEEE
;
A
#
# COMPACT_ATOMS: atom_id res chain seq x y z
N MET A 1 10.44 -18.49 30.20
CA MET A 1 9.54 -18.97 29.13
C MET A 1 10.19 -18.59 27.81
N ALA A 2 10.92 -19.51 27.20
CA ALA A 2 11.92 -19.23 26.17
C ALA A 2 11.35 -19.39 24.75
N LEU A 3 11.81 -18.51 23.85
CA LEU A 3 11.58 -18.55 22.41
C LEU A 3 12.39 -19.67 21.74
N GLY A 4 11.81 -20.36 20.75
CA GLY A 4 12.46 -21.36 19.89
C GLY A 4 11.54 -21.79 18.73
N PRO A 5 12.09 -22.27 17.59
CA PRO A 5 11.75 -21.79 16.25
C PRO A 5 10.73 -22.63 15.45
N SER A 6 10.04 -21.97 14.52
CA SER A 6 9.04 -22.54 13.59
C SER A 6 9.72 -23.16 12.37
N GLU A 7 9.90 -24.48 12.41
CA GLU A 7 10.41 -25.31 11.32
C GLU A 7 9.24 -26.00 10.59
N ASN A 8 8.69 -25.41 9.53
CA ASN A 8 7.68 -26.06 8.69
C ASN A 8 8.06 -25.99 7.20
N HIS A 9 9.12 -26.71 6.85
CA HIS A 9 9.36 -27.18 5.48
C HIS A 9 8.37 -28.31 5.13
N PRO A 10 7.62 -28.27 4.02
CA PRO A 10 7.12 -29.49 3.41
C PRO A 10 8.15 -30.05 2.42
N LYS A 11 8.94 -31.04 2.89
CA LYS A 11 9.65 -31.98 2.04
C LYS A 11 8.65 -33.04 1.56
N THR A 12 8.41 -33.16 0.26
CA THR A 12 7.84 -34.39 -0.32
C THR A 12 8.89 -35.03 -1.22
N LYS A 13 9.48 -36.10 -0.69
CA LYS A 13 10.31 -37.05 -1.42
C LYS A 13 9.38 -37.98 -2.18
N THR A 14 9.50 -38.03 -3.51
CA THR A 14 9.03 -39.20 -4.28
C THR A 14 10.24 -40.07 -4.60
N THR A 15 10.18 -41.25 -4.02
CA THR A 15 11.08 -42.39 -4.07
C THR A 15 11.35 -42.85 -5.51
N TYR A 16 12.61 -43.05 -5.87
CA TYR A 16 12.98 -44.07 -6.84
C TYR A 16 14.12 -44.94 -6.28
N VAL A 17 13.95 -46.22 -6.54
CA VAL A 17 14.57 -47.39 -5.94
C VAL A 17 16.01 -47.58 -6.41
N HIS A 18 16.88 -48.05 -5.52
CA HIS A 18 18.29 -48.39 -5.77
C HIS A 18 18.45 -49.48 -6.85
N ALA A 19 19.41 -49.33 -7.76
CA ALA A 19 20.13 -50.44 -8.37
C ALA A 19 21.57 -50.00 -8.75
N PRO A 20 22.61 -50.76 -8.36
CA PRO A 20 24.02 -50.36 -8.48
C PRO A 20 24.59 -50.57 -9.88
N ALA A 21 25.55 -49.72 -10.23
CA ALA A 21 26.28 -49.77 -11.49
C ALA A 21 27.32 -50.91 -11.51
N THR A 22 27.19 -51.79 -12.50
CA THR A 22 28.22 -52.58 -13.21
C THR A 22 27.55 -52.97 -14.54
N ASP A 23 28.13 -53.07 -15.73
CA ASP A 23 29.47 -53.19 -16.30
C ASP A 23 29.27 -52.93 -17.81
N ASN A 24 30.34 -52.56 -18.49
CA ASN A 24 30.60 -52.47 -19.93
C ASN A 24 29.60 -53.12 -20.90
N GLY A 25 29.37 -52.42 -22.01
CA GLY A 25 28.96 -53.08 -23.25
C GLY A 25 28.04 -52.25 -24.12
N SER A 26 28.59 -51.76 -25.23
CA SER A 26 27.93 -51.62 -26.54
C SER A 26 26.56 -50.94 -26.63
N HIS A 27 26.55 -49.82 -27.38
CA HIS A 27 25.44 -49.21 -28.12
C HIS A 27 24.62 -48.18 -27.35
N LEU A 28 24.73 -46.90 -27.74
CA LEU A 28 23.78 -46.25 -28.65
C LEU A 28 24.18 -44.77 -28.88
N PRO A 29 24.03 -44.25 -30.11
CA PRO A 29 24.38 -42.87 -30.45
C PRO A 29 23.21 -41.95 -30.10
N ARG A 30 23.37 -41.06 -29.12
CA ARG A 30 22.43 -39.95 -28.96
C ARG A 30 23.18 -38.66 -28.68
N LYS A 31 22.94 -37.73 -29.60
CA LYS A 31 23.43 -36.36 -29.64
C LYS A 31 23.39 -35.75 -28.24
N GLN A 32 24.48 -35.10 -27.89
CA GLN A 32 24.68 -34.35 -26.65
C GLN A 32 23.59 -33.27 -26.51
N ALA A 33 22.43 -33.62 -25.95
CA ALA A 33 21.48 -32.66 -25.42
C ALA A 33 21.97 -32.31 -24.02
N ARG A 34 22.99 -31.45 -23.97
CA ARG A 34 23.45 -30.80 -22.75
C ARG A 34 22.32 -29.86 -22.31
N PHE A 35 21.43 -30.37 -21.48
CA PHE A 35 20.38 -29.59 -20.86
C PHE A 35 21.05 -28.71 -19.79
N GLU A 36 21.61 -27.59 -20.23
CA GLU A 36 22.04 -26.52 -19.34
C GLU A 36 20.82 -25.99 -18.61
N TRP A 37 20.72 -26.27 -17.30
CA TRP A 37 19.87 -25.53 -16.40
C TRP A 37 20.41 -24.09 -16.33
N ARG A 38 20.06 -23.25 -17.30
CA ARG A 38 20.24 -21.81 -17.15
C ARG A 38 19.34 -21.39 -16.00
N HIS A 39 19.94 -21.24 -14.84
CA HIS A 39 19.34 -20.67 -13.66
C HIS A 39 18.56 -19.42 -14.08
N ALA A 40 17.25 -19.42 -13.86
CA ALA A 40 16.48 -18.18 -13.78
C ALA A 40 16.98 -17.49 -12.50
N GLN A 41 18.12 -16.83 -12.62
CA GLN A 41 18.62 -15.90 -11.63
C GLN A 41 17.62 -14.76 -11.62
N HIS A 42 16.71 -14.77 -10.66
CA HIS A 42 16.15 -13.53 -10.16
C HIS A 42 17.16 -13.06 -9.14
N PRO A 43 18.08 -12.15 -9.48
CA PRO A 43 18.93 -11.58 -8.46
C PRO A 43 17.97 -10.83 -7.53
N ASP A 44 17.84 -11.35 -6.32
CA ASP A 44 17.27 -10.69 -5.16
C ASP A 44 18.20 -9.54 -4.75
N THR A 45 18.39 -8.59 -5.66
CA THR A 45 19.02 -7.32 -5.38
C THR A 45 18.06 -6.51 -4.55
N GLN A 46 18.50 -6.12 -3.36
CA GLN A 46 17.89 -5.04 -2.61
C GLN A 46 17.85 -3.83 -3.55
N MET A 47 16.65 -3.51 -4.07
CA MET A 47 16.48 -2.45 -5.05
C MET A 47 16.68 -1.10 -4.35
N GLU A 48 17.66 -0.31 -4.79
CA GLU A 48 17.92 1.04 -4.27
C GLU A 48 16.76 2.01 -4.57
N TRP A 49 16.02 1.76 -5.65
CA TRP A 49 14.93 2.60 -6.15
C TRP A 49 13.62 1.81 -6.27
N HIS A 50 12.50 2.44 -5.92
CA HIS A 50 11.17 1.82 -5.85
C HIS A 50 10.30 2.08 -7.09
N ILE A 51 10.89 2.60 -8.16
CA ILE A 51 10.24 2.88 -9.44
C ILE A 51 11.16 2.43 -10.57
N GLY A 52 10.62 1.63 -11.50
CA GLY A 52 11.32 1.15 -12.69
C GLY A 52 10.97 1.96 -13.92
N SER A 53 11.68 1.70 -15.02
CA SER A 53 11.41 2.32 -16.33
C SER A 53 10.27 1.60 -17.08
N TRP A 54 9.75 2.25 -18.12
CA TRP A 54 8.81 1.63 -19.06
C TRP A 54 9.42 0.37 -19.66
N GLY A 55 8.66 -0.73 -19.70
CA GLY A 55 9.14 -2.02 -20.20
C GLY A 55 9.96 -2.85 -19.20
N ASN A 56 10.52 -2.24 -18.15
CA ASN A 56 11.12 -2.96 -17.03
C ASN A 56 10.71 -2.40 -15.64
N PRO A 57 9.42 -2.51 -15.28
CA PRO A 57 8.92 -2.05 -13.97
C PRO A 57 9.43 -2.90 -12.79
N TYR A 58 10.09 -4.04 -13.05
CA TYR A 58 10.57 -4.97 -12.03
C TYR A 58 11.86 -4.52 -11.35
N GLU A 59 12.67 -3.69 -12.01
CA GLU A 59 13.85 -3.03 -11.41
C GLU A 59 13.47 -2.16 -10.21
N GLY A 60 12.26 -1.60 -10.20
CA GLY A 60 11.73 -0.78 -9.11
C GLY A 60 10.88 -1.54 -8.09
N GLY A 61 10.85 -2.86 -8.12
CA GLY A 61 10.01 -3.66 -7.21
C GLY A 61 8.58 -3.92 -7.70
N GLY A 62 8.29 -3.72 -8.99
CA GLY A 62 7.07 -4.23 -9.60
C GLY A 62 7.00 -5.77 -9.50
N ARG A 63 5.79 -6.34 -9.41
CA ARG A 63 5.58 -7.80 -9.43
C ARG A 63 5.12 -8.26 -10.81
N PRO A 64 5.61 -9.40 -11.34
CA PRO A 64 5.18 -9.90 -12.64
C PRO A 64 3.69 -10.25 -12.62
N GLY A 65 2.90 -9.54 -13.42
CA GLY A 65 1.49 -9.81 -13.66
C GLY A 65 1.29 -10.62 -14.93
N LYS A 66 0.74 -11.83 -14.84
CA LYS A 66 0.36 -12.67 -15.99
C LYS A 66 -1.15 -12.85 -16.02
N GLY A 67 -1.75 -12.75 -17.20
CA GLY A 67 -3.18 -13.07 -17.42
C GLY A 67 -4.18 -11.94 -17.15
N VAL A 68 -3.73 -10.70 -16.95
CA VAL A 68 -4.61 -9.53 -16.85
C VAL A 68 -4.82 -8.95 -18.24
N VAL A 69 -6.08 -8.85 -18.68
CA VAL A 69 -6.47 -8.21 -19.94
C VAL A 69 -7.25 -6.93 -19.61
N THR A 70 -6.78 -5.79 -20.12
CA THR A 70 -7.41 -4.49 -19.88
C THR A 70 -8.06 -3.97 -21.16
N TYR A 71 -9.33 -3.57 -21.06
CA TYR A 71 -10.07 -2.97 -22.15
C TYR A 71 -10.28 -1.47 -21.88
N ALA A 72 -10.15 -0.65 -22.92
CA ALA A 72 -10.40 0.78 -22.83
C ALA A 72 -11.11 1.27 -24.10
N LEU A 73 -11.97 2.27 -23.95
CA LEU A 73 -12.63 2.96 -25.06
C LEU A 73 -11.94 4.31 -25.31
N SER A 74 -11.75 4.68 -26.58
CA SER A 74 -11.19 5.99 -26.95
C SER A 74 -11.98 7.14 -26.30
N PRO A 75 -11.31 8.16 -25.72
CA PRO A 75 -11.97 9.30 -25.08
C PRO A 75 -12.93 10.06 -26.01
N ASN A 76 -12.63 10.14 -27.30
CA ASN A 76 -13.47 10.83 -28.30
C ASN A 76 -14.83 10.15 -28.50
N ARG A 77 -14.97 8.89 -28.08
CA ARG A 77 -16.21 8.12 -28.13
C ARG A 77 -16.96 8.09 -26.80
N GLN A 78 -16.44 8.76 -25.76
CA GLN A 78 -17.06 8.84 -24.45
C GLN A 78 -17.75 10.21 -24.27
N ARG A 79 -18.84 10.23 -23.48
CA ARG A 79 -19.46 11.47 -23.03
C ARG A 79 -18.77 11.90 -21.73
N PRO A 80 -17.94 12.96 -21.72
CA PRO A 80 -17.02 13.25 -20.60
C PRO A 80 -17.74 13.58 -19.28
N MET A 81 -18.95 14.14 -19.35
CA MET A 81 -19.77 14.50 -18.17
C MET A 81 -21.04 13.66 -18.05
N ALA A 82 -21.03 12.43 -18.58
CA ALA A 82 -22.17 11.54 -18.40
C ALA A 82 -22.42 11.26 -16.91
N THR A 83 -23.65 11.51 -16.47
CA THR A 83 -24.15 11.18 -15.12
C THR A 83 -23.35 11.84 -13.98
N PHE A 84 -22.68 12.96 -14.24
CA PHE A 84 -21.89 13.67 -13.23
C PHE A 84 -22.73 14.07 -12.01
N ILE A 85 -23.90 14.66 -12.23
CA ILE A 85 -24.77 15.08 -11.11
C ILE A 85 -25.45 13.88 -10.47
N ALA A 86 -26.11 13.03 -11.26
CA ALA A 86 -26.92 11.92 -10.75
C ALA A 86 -26.10 10.80 -10.06
N LYS A 87 -24.84 10.56 -10.46
CA LYS A 87 -23.97 9.55 -9.82
C LYS A 87 -22.81 10.17 -9.04
N GLY A 88 -22.23 11.26 -9.53
CA GLY A 88 -21.05 11.87 -8.91
C GLY A 88 -21.35 12.44 -7.52
N PHE A 89 -22.48 13.12 -7.33
CA PHE A 89 -22.85 13.70 -6.03
C PHE A 89 -22.95 12.65 -4.93
N TRP A 90 -23.74 11.59 -5.13
CA TRP A 90 -23.90 10.51 -4.15
C TRP A 90 -22.60 9.75 -3.87
N ASN A 91 -21.77 9.61 -4.90
CA ASN A 91 -20.45 9.02 -4.83
C ASN A 91 -19.46 9.87 -4.01
N VAL A 92 -19.60 11.21 -4.03
CA VAL A 92 -18.86 12.12 -3.15
C VAL A 92 -19.37 12.01 -1.72
N VAL A 93 -20.69 12.13 -1.50
CA VAL A 93 -21.31 12.09 -0.16
C VAL A 93 -20.90 10.84 0.60
N ARG A 94 -20.97 9.64 -0.01
CA ARG A 94 -20.57 8.42 0.71
C ARG A 94 -19.08 8.34 1.02
N ARG A 95 -18.20 8.93 0.20
CA ARG A 95 -16.75 8.92 0.45
C ARG A 95 -16.35 9.94 1.50
N SER A 96 -16.98 11.11 1.50
CA SER A 96 -16.69 12.16 2.48
C SER A 96 -17.15 11.78 3.88
N ARG A 97 -18.25 11.03 4.03
CA ARG A 97 -18.78 10.62 5.34
C ARG A 97 -17.73 9.97 6.26
N ASN A 98 -16.84 9.13 5.72
CA ASN A 98 -15.83 8.46 6.53
C ASN A 98 -14.71 9.40 6.99
N GLN A 99 -14.49 10.50 6.28
CA GLN A 99 -13.45 11.49 6.61
C GLN A 99 -13.98 12.60 7.53
N VAL A 100 -15.29 12.87 7.48
CA VAL A 100 -15.98 13.88 8.32
C VAL A 100 -15.65 13.75 9.79
N LEU A 101 -15.60 12.53 10.32
CA LEU A 101 -15.30 12.30 11.73
C LEU A 101 -13.85 12.60 12.11
N TYR A 102 -12.92 12.65 11.16
CA TYR A 102 -11.51 12.96 11.45
C TYR A 102 -11.24 14.46 11.41
N PHE A 103 -11.89 15.20 10.50
CA PHE A 103 -11.63 16.63 10.35
C PHE A 103 -12.57 17.53 11.15
N ILE A 104 -13.83 17.13 11.40
CA ILE A 104 -14.77 17.98 12.13
C ILE A 104 -14.37 18.17 13.60
N PRO A 105 -14.01 17.13 14.37
CA PRO A 105 -13.67 17.33 15.79
C PRO A 105 -12.55 18.35 16.03
N PRO A 106 -11.38 18.30 15.34
CA PRO A 106 -10.35 19.30 15.56
C PRO A 106 -10.78 20.71 15.14
N LEU A 107 -11.59 20.86 14.08
CA LEU A 107 -12.09 22.17 13.65
C LEU A 107 -13.09 22.77 14.65
N VAL A 108 -13.99 21.96 15.20
CA VAL A 108 -14.95 22.40 16.21
C VAL A 108 -14.24 22.83 17.49
N ILE A 109 -13.24 22.06 17.92
CA ILE A 109 -12.42 22.41 19.09
C ILE A 109 -11.67 23.71 18.85
N ALA A 110 -10.97 23.85 17.72
CA ALA A 110 -10.22 25.05 17.40
C ALA A 110 -11.11 26.30 17.35
N TYR A 111 -12.28 26.19 16.71
CA TYR A 111 -13.25 27.29 16.67
C TYR A 111 -13.79 27.63 18.06
N GLY A 112 -14.16 26.62 18.86
CA GLY A 112 -14.65 26.82 20.22
C GLY A 112 -13.64 27.48 21.13
N THR A 113 -12.38 27.04 21.10
CA THR A 113 -11.29 27.65 21.87
C THR A 113 -11.00 29.08 21.43
N MET A 114 -11.07 29.35 20.12
CA MET A 114 -10.86 30.69 19.59
C MET A 114 -11.97 31.66 20.04
N GLN A 115 -13.23 31.25 19.95
CA GLN A 115 -14.35 32.08 20.42
C GLN A 115 -14.24 32.36 21.91
N TRP A 116 -13.97 31.33 22.72
CA TRP A 116 -13.72 31.49 24.15
C TRP A 116 -12.56 32.46 24.44
N ALA A 117 -11.46 32.36 23.71
CA ALA A 117 -10.29 33.22 23.89
C ALA A 117 -10.60 34.70 23.57
N ILE A 118 -11.38 34.95 22.51
CA ILE A 118 -11.80 36.31 22.13
C ILE A 118 -12.71 36.91 23.20
N GLU A 119 -13.77 36.20 23.58
CA GLU A 119 -14.71 36.66 24.61
C GLU A 119 -14.02 36.90 25.95
N ARG A 120 -13.10 36.01 26.34
CA ARG A 120 -12.32 36.15 27.58
C ARG A 120 -11.37 37.35 27.52
N ASN A 121 -10.74 37.61 26.39
CA ASN A 121 -9.85 38.76 26.21
C ASN A 121 -10.63 40.08 26.27
N GLU A 122 -11.78 40.16 25.61
CA GLU A 122 -12.66 41.32 25.66
C GLU A 122 -13.21 41.55 27.07
N PHE A 123 -13.62 40.48 27.77
CA PHE A 123 -14.08 40.57 29.15
C PHE A 123 -13.01 41.14 30.09
N LEU A 124 -11.78 40.65 30.03
CA LEU A 124 -10.67 41.14 30.87
C LEU A 124 -10.34 42.62 30.60
N ASN A 125 -10.49 43.07 29.35
CA ASN A 125 -10.29 44.47 28.97
C ASN A 125 -11.52 45.37 29.19
N SER A 126 -12.64 44.81 29.64
CA SER A 126 -13.86 45.55 29.96
C SER A 126 -13.82 46.18 31.36
N LYS A 127 -14.72 47.13 31.63
CA LYS A 127 -14.81 47.80 32.94
C LYS A 127 -15.23 46.84 34.05
N THR A 128 -16.13 45.92 33.76
CA THR A 128 -16.60 44.89 34.70
C THR A 128 -15.52 43.85 34.99
N GLY A 129 -14.72 43.46 33.98
CA GLY A 129 -13.60 42.54 34.18
C GLY A 129 -12.46 43.13 35.00
N ARG A 130 -12.13 44.42 34.80
CA ARG A 130 -11.15 45.12 35.66
C ARG A 130 -11.61 45.19 37.10
N ALA A 131 -12.88 45.52 37.37
CA ALA A 131 -13.40 45.62 38.73
C ALA A 131 -13.51 44.27 39.47
N LEU A 132 -13.64 43.15 38.74
CA LEU A 132 -13.78 41.83 39.35
C LEU A 132 -12.41 41.19 39.69
N TYR A 133 -11.38 41.48 38.88
CA TYR A 133 -10.05 40.89 39.02
C TYR A 133 -8.98 41.87 39.56
N SER A 134 -9.31 43.15 39.78
CA SER A 134 -8.37 44.12 40.38
C SER A 134 -8.12 43.88 41.87
N ASP A 135 -9.10 43.29 42.57
CA ASP A 135 -9.05 43.11 44.03
C ASP A 135 -8.49 41.72 44.43
N GLU A 136 -8.22 40.85 43.45
CA GLU A 136 -7.63 39.51 43.68
C GLU A 136 -6.08 39.52 43.61
N GLU A 137 -5.45 40.66 43.31
CA GLU A 137 -3.98 40.82 43.26
C GLU A 137 -3.35 41.31 44.59
N GLU A 138 -4.12 41.45 45.69
CA GLU A 138 -3.61 41.62 47.08
C GLU A 138 -3.62 40.31 47.88
#